data_AF-S0DW85-F1
#
_entry.id   AF-S0DW85-F1
#
_cell.length_a   1.000
_cell.length_b   1.000
_cell.length_c   1.000
_cell.angle_alpha   90.00
_cell.angle_beta   90.00
_cell.angle_gamma   90.00
#
_symmetry.space_group_name_H-M   'P 1'
#
loop_
_entity.id
_entity.type
_entity.pdbx_description
1 polymer ?
#
loop_
_entity_poly.entity_id
_entity_poly.type
_entity_poly.pdbx_seq_one_letter_code
_entity_poly.pdbx_strand_id
1 'polypeptide(L)'
;MTYSIIGPLIDISEGTCLDGCATHYNPTTHPGARLPHTTLFGQTDIASSPRHASLHRQIKEEGLTLYTANPSKWATSLESSSVTVPISIVSLIATNPELRTSGLALLEIEEHGAVIVRPDGHVIWRSRAGLEDTTSEIERLQRFLAPV
;
A
#
# COMPACT_ATOMS: atom_id res chain seq x y z
N MET A 1 3.22 18.74 -8.80
CA MET A 1 2.19 18.12 -9.65
C MET A 1 1.84 16.76 -9.08
N THR A 2 0.62 16.59 -8.59
CA THR A 2 0.07 15.28 -8.22
C THR A 2 -0.88 14.90 -9.34
N TYR A 3 -0.59 13.83 -10.07
CA TYR A 3 -1.43 13.31 -11.14
C TYR A 3 -1.92 11.92 -10.70
N SER A 4 -3.22 11.67 -10.85
CA SER A 4 -3.85 10.39 -10.52
C SER A 4 -4.50 9.79 -11.76
N ILE A 5 -4.22 8.52 -12.03
CA ILE A 5 -4.88 7.76 -13.09
C ILE A 5 -6.29 7.35 -12.64
N ILE A 6 -7.27 7.49 -13.53
CA ILE A 6 -8.63 6.94 -13.35
C ILE A 6 -8.80 5.77 -14.31
N GLY A 7 -9.39 4.66 -13.85
CA GLY A 7 -9.62 3.48 -14.67
C GLY A 7 -10.32 2.34 -13.93
N PRO A 8 -10.66 1.24 -14.62
CA PRO A 8 -11.42 0.12 -14.03
C PRO A 8 -10.65 -0.63 -12.94
N LEU A 9 -9.32 -0.51 -12.91
CA LEU A 9 -8.45 -1.11 -11.89
C LEU A 9 -7.99 -0.07 -10.86
N ILE A 10 -8.77 0.98 -10.61
CA ILE A 10 -8.52 2.00 -9.59
C ILE A 10 -9.76 2.10 -8.70
N ASP A 11 -9.58 1.97 -7.39
CA ASP A 11 -10.66 2.16 -6.42
C ASP A 11 -11.11 3.62 -6.41
N ILE A 12 -12.37 3.86 -6.77
CA ILE A 12 -12.96 5.21 -6.81
C ILE A 12 -13.77 5.53 -5.55
N SER A 13 -13.78 4.65 -4.55
CA SER A 13 -14.58 4.81 -3.33
C SER A 13 -14.20 6.06 -2.52
N GLU A 14 -12.94 6.50 -2.61
CA GLU A 14 -12.44 7.72 -1.97
C GLU A 14 -12.71 9.00 -2.79
N GLY A 15 -13.28 8.89 -3.99
CA GLY A 15 -13.53 10.02 -4.89
C GLY A 15 -12.32 10.35 -5.78
N THR A 16 -12.20 11.61 -6.20
CA THR A 16 -11.08 12.10 -7.02
C THR A 16 -9.99 12.70 -6.16
N CYS A 17 -8.74 12.39 -6.46
CA CYS A 17 -7.60 13.05 -5.83
C CYS A 17 -7.67 14.55 -6.12
N LEU A 18 -7.52 15.38 -5.09
CA LEU A 18 -7.51 16.84 -5.26
C LEU A 18 -6.28 17.26 -6.07
N ASP A 19 -6.50 18.08 -7.09
CA ASP A 19 -5.43 18.63 -7.92
C ASP A 19 -4.54 19.57 -7.11
N GLY A 20 -3.28 19.18 -6.89
CA GLY A 20 -2.25 20.01 -6.28
C GLY A 20 -1.55 20.91 -7.30
N CYS A 21 -1.05 22.07 -6.85
CA CYS A 21 -0.28 22.98 -7.70
C CYS A 21 0.88 22.25 -8.42
N ALA A 22 1.03 22.49 -9.73
CA ALA A 22 1.98 21.75 -10.57
C ALA A 22 3.45 21.89 -10.10
N THR A 23 3.79 22.96 -9.37
CA THR A 23 5.17 23.28 -8.98
C THR A 23 5.72 22.46 -7.82
N HIS A 24 4.86 21.90 -6.95
CA HIS A 24 5.28 21.14 -5.78
C HIS A 24 4.73 19.72 -5.83
N TYR A 25 5.60 18.74 -5.58
CA TYR A 25 5.18 17.36 -5.43
C TYR A 25 4.64 17.16 -4.01
N ASN A 26 3.36 16.84 -3.89
CA ASN A 26 2.75 16.44 -2.62
C ASN A 26 2.50 14.93 -2.68
N PRO A 27 3.29 14.10 -1.98
CA PRO A 27 3.12 12.65 -2.01
C PRO A 27 1.76 12.26 -1.45
N THR A 28 1.10 11.31 -2.10
CA THR A 28 -0.15 10.73 -1.60
C THR A 28 -0.26 9.28 -2.05
N THR A 29 -0.99 8.49 -1.30
CA THR A 29 -1.39 7.12 -1.66
C THR A 29 -2.86 7.02 -2.04
N HIS A 30 -3.49 8.14 -2.42
CA HIS A 30 -4.83 8.10 -3.02
C HIS A 30 -4.82 7.14 -4.22
N PRO A 31 -5.84 6.26 -4.38
CA PRO A 31 -5.94 5.41 -5.55
C PRO A 31 -5.79 6.21 -6.86
N GLY A 32 -4.97 5.70 -7.78
CA GLY A 32 -4.57 6.38 -9.00
C GLY A 32 -3.25 7.15 -8.90
N ALA A 33 -2.82 7.55 -7.70
CA ALA A 33 -1.55 8.25 -7.51
C ALA A 33 -0.34 7.29 -7.57
N ARG A 34 0.84 7.86 -7.81
CA ARG A 34 2.10 7.11 -7.75
C ARG A 34 2.50 6.87 -6.29
N LEU A 35 2.93 5.64 -5.98
CA LEU A 35 3.47 5.30 -4.65
C LEU A 35 4.57 6.31 -4.26
N PRO A 36 4.52 6.91 -3.06
CA PRO A 36 5.57 7.81 -2.58
C PRO A 36 6.93 7.12 -2.48
N HIS A 37 7.98 7.83 -2.89
CA HIS A 37 9.34 7.35 -2.73
C HIS A 37 9.79 7.49 -1.28
N THR A 38 9.93 6.35 -0.59
CA THR A 38 10.55 6.28 0.74
C THR A 38 11.32 4.97 0.90
N THR A 39 12.23 4.93 1.87
CA THR A 39 12.94 3.71 2.27
C THR A 39 12.10 2.90 3.24
N LEU A 40 12.10 1.57 3.08
CA LEU A 40 11.58 0.63 4.08
C LEU A 40 12.23 0.93 5.42
N PHE A 41 11.37 1.07 6.42
CA PHE A 41 11.73 1.51 7.75
C PHE A 41 12.61 0.45 8.42
N GLY A 42 13.93 0.63 8.41
CA GLY A 42 14.85 -0.06 9.32
C GLY A 42 14.84 -1.59 9.25
N GLN A 43 15.05 -2.18 8.08
CA GLN A 43 15.45 -3.59 8.00
C GLN A 43 16.93 -3.70 8.41
N THR A 44 17.18 -3.73 9.73
CA THR A 44 18.47 -4.16 10.28
C THR A 44 18.51 -5.67 10.23
N ASP A 45 19.02 -6.22 9.13
CA ASP A 45 19.50 -7.59 9.15
C ASP A 45 20.73 -7.62 10.07
N ILE A 46 20.71 -8.46 11.10
CA ILE A 46 21.74 -8.53 12.15
C ILE A 46 23.11 -8.98 11.56
N ALA A 47 23.15 -9.40 10.29
CA ALA A 47 24.37 -9.84 9.61
C ALA A 47 24.76 -9.03 8.36
N SER A 48 24.06 -7.94 8.00
CA SER A 48 24.40 -7.18 6.78
C SER A 48 24.01 -5.71 6.90
N SER A 49 24.93 -4.83 6.50
CA SER A 49 24.81 -3.37 6.45
C SER A 49 23.39 -2.88 6.11
N PRO A 50 22.89 -1.80 6.75
CA PRO A 50 21.52 -1.32 6.58
C PRO A 50 21.22 -1.12 5.11
N ARG A 51 20.47 -2.05 4.52
CA ARG A 51 20.13 -2.00 3.11
C ARG A 51 18.94 -1.07 3.01
N HIS A 52 19.19 0.19 2.65
CA HIS A 52 18.16 1.17 2.32
C HIS A 52 17.34 0.67 1.13
N ALA A 53 16.36 -0.19 1.39
CA ALA A 53 15.50 -0.74 0.36
C ALA A 53 14.32 0.22 0.16
N SER A 54 14.30 0.95 -0.96
CA SER A 54 13.15 1.77 -1.34
C SER A 54 11.89 0.93 -1.46
N LEU A 55 10.71 1.47 -1.12
CA LEU A 55 9.43 0.80 -1.35
C LEU A 55 9.28 0.38 -2.81
N HIS A 56 9.70 1.22 -3.75
CA HIS A 56 9.62 0.92 -5.18
C HIS A 56 10.42 -0.32 -5.58
N ARG A 57 11.50 -0.64 -4.86
CA ARG A 57 12.30 -1.85 -5.14
C ARG A 57 11.58 -3.13 -4.73
N GLN A 58 10.55 -3.03 -3.90
CA GLN A 58 9.76 -4.17 -3.45
C GLN A 58 8.55 -4.45 -4.34
N ILE A 59 8.22 -3.55 -5.27
CA ILE A 59 7.18 -3.76 -6.25
C ILE A 59 7.55 -5.01 -7.05
N LYS A 60 6.64 -5.97 -7.09
CA LYS A 60 6.80 -7.17 -7.90
C LYS A 60 6.42 -6.88 -9.34
N GLU A 61 7.21 -7.44 -10.26
CA GLU A 61 6.94 -7.37 -11.70
C GLU A 61 5.69 -8.19 -12.04
N GLU A 62 5.48 -9.30 -11.34
CA GLU A 62 4.33 -10.18 -11.49
C GLU A 62 3.28 -9.89 -10.40
N GLY A 63 2.06 -9.52 -10.82
CA GLY A 63 0.93 -9.35 -9.92
C GLY A 63 0.89 -8.00 -9.18
N LEU A 64 0.19 -7.99 -8.05
CA LEU A 64 0.01 -6.80 -7.21
C LEU A 64 0.93 -6.87 -5.99
N THR A 65 1.33 -5.71 -5.48
CA THR A 65 2.13 -5.62 -4.25
C THR A 65 1.33 -4.92 -3.16
N LEU A 66 1.13 -5.59 -2.02
CA LEU A 66 0.43 -5.05 -0.84
C LEU A 66 1.44 -4.65 0.23
N TYR A 67 1.43 -3.39 0.65
CA TYR A 67 2.23 -2.89 1.76
C TYR A 67 1.38 -2.77 3.01
N THR A 68 1.81 -3.36 4.12
CA THR A 68 1.08 -3.28 5.40
C THR A 68 2.01 -3.43 6.59
N ALA A 69 1.61 -2.84 7.72
CA ALA A 69 2.20 -3.07 9.03
C ALA A 69 1.84 -4.43 9.64
N ASN A 70 0.79 -5.10 9.16
CA ASN A 70 0.27 -6.35 9.72
C ASN A 70 0.15 -7.45 8.66
N PRO A 71 1.28 -8.01 8.18
CA PRO A 71 1.28 -8.94 7.05
C PRO A 71 0.50 -10.22 7.33
N SER A 72 0.56 -10.74 8.56
CA SER A 72 -0.11 -12.00 8.91
C SER A 72 -1.63 -11.91 8.79
N LYS A 73 -2.23 -10.81 9.26
CA LYS A 73 -3.69 -10.61 9.19
C LYS A 73 -4.16 -10.54 7.73
N TRP A 74 -3.44 -9.79 6.89
CA TRP A 74 -3.75 -9.69 5.46
C TRP A 74 -3.51 -11.01 4.70
N ALA A 75 -2.45 -11.75 5.03
CA ALA A 75 -2.16 -13.05 4.41
C ALA A 75 -3.27 -14.07 4.66
N THR A 76 -3.64 -14.30 5.93
CA THR A 76 -4.68 -15.27 6.31
C THR A 76 -6.03 -14.94 5.66
N SER A 77 -6.37 -13.65 5.57
CA SER A 77 -7.60 -13.21 4.95
C SER A 77 -7.60 -13.34 3.43
N LEU A 78 -6.46 -13.08 2.77
CA LEU A 78 -6.32 -13.29 1.33
C LEU A 78 -6.33 -14.77 0.95
N GLU A 79 -5.73 -15.65 1.75
CA GLU A 79 -5.80 -17.10 1.57
C GLU A 79 -7.25 -17.63 1.65
N SER A 80 -8.09 -16.99 2.47
CA SER A 80 -9.51 -17.33 2.62
C SER A 80 -10.40 -16.69 1.55
N SER A 81 -9.82 -15.89 0.66
CA SER A 81 -10.55 -15.13 -0.36
C SER A 81 -10.52 -15.80 -1.74
N SER A 82 -11.52 -15.52 -2.57
CA SER A 82 -11.57 -15.99 -3.96
C SER A 82 -10.79 -15.09 -4.94
N VAL A 83 -9.86 -14.26 -4.46
CA VAL A 83 -9.07 -13.35 -5.29
C VAL A 83 -8.14 -14.16 -6.21
N THR A 84 -8.31 -14.00 -7.52
CA THR A 84 -7.52 -14.75 -8.53
C THR A 84 -6.21 -14.05 -8.88
N VAL A 85 -6.12 -12.73 -8.65
CA VAL A 85 -4.92 -11.95 -8.96
C VAL A 85 -3.84 -12.23 -7.91
N PRO A 86 -2.60 -12.59 -8.29
CA PRO A 86 -1.54 -12.82 -7.33
C PRO A 86 -1.18 -11.51 -6.59
N ILE A 87 -1.15 -11.56 -5.27
CA ILE A 87 -0.78 -10.43 -4.40
C ILE A 87 0.42 -10.83 -3.54
N SER A 88 1.52 -10.09 -3.69
CA SER A 88 2.71 -10.22 -2.84
C SER A 88 2.65 -9.24 -1.68
N ILE A 89 2.79 -9.73 -0.45
CA ILE A 89 2.74 -8.90 0.76
C ILE A 89 4.15 -8.45 1.15
N VAL A 90 4.32 -7.14 1.32
CA VAL A 90 5.53 -6.47 1.79
C VAL A 90 5.25 -5.90 3.18
N SER A 91 6.03 -6.37 4.15
CA SER A 91 5.90 -5.94 5.54
C SER A 91 6.56 -4.58 5.78
N LEU A 92 5.83 -3.68 6.44
CA LEU A 92 6.29 -2.37 6.89
C LEU A 92 6.69 -2.39 8.38
N ILE A 93 7.39 -3.43 8.80
CA ILE A 93 7.92 -3.52 10.17
C ILE A 93 9.22 -2.73 10.25
N ALA A 94 9.26 -1.78 11.19
CA ALA A 94 10.47 -1.07 11.57
C ALA A 94 10.84 -1.37 13.01
N THR A 95 12.13 -1.51 13.28
CA THR A 95 12.65 -1.61 14.66
C THR A 95 12.50 -0.28 15.42
N ASN A 96 12.49 0.86 14.72
CA ASN A 96 12.26 2.17 15.32
C ASN A 96 10.77 2.57 15.21
N PRO A 97 10.05 2.74 16.34
CA PRO A 97 8.64 3.13 16.34
C PRO A 97 8.33 4.47 15.66
N GLU A 98 9.20 5.47 15.76
CA GLU A 98 8.98 6.79 15.14
C GLU A 98 9.08 6.73 13.61
N LEU A 99 10.06 5.96 13.10
CA LEU A 99 10.20 5.73 11.67
C LEU A 99 9.00 4.94 11.13
N ARG A 100 8.51 3.96 11.90
CA ARG A 100 7.29 3.23 11.58
C ARG A 100 6.09 4.16 11.49
N THR A 101 5.84 4.98 12.51
CA THR A 101 4.70 5.91 12.55
C THR A 101 4.77 6.93 11.40
N SER A 102 5.93 7.55 11.18
CA SER A 102 6.14 8.49 10.08
C SER A 102 5.93 7.83 8.72
N GLY A 103 6.30 6.56 8.61
CA GLY A 103 6.13 5.74 7.43
C GLY A 103 4.69 5.42 7.08
N LEU A 104 3.94 4.98 8.09
CA LEU A 104 2.50 4.71 7.96
C LEU A 104 1.75 6.00 7.64
N ALA A 105 2.13 7.13 8.27
CA ALA A 105 1.57 8.44 7.96
C ALA A 105 1.83 8.87 6.51
N LEU A 106 3.05 8.66 5.98
CA LEU A 106 3.37 8.94 4.57
C LEU A 106 2.57 8.08 3.59
N LEU A 107 2.30 6.82 3.97
CA LEU A 107 1.43 5.93 3.21
C LEU A 107 -0.05 6.14 3.50
N GLU A 108 -0.37 7.10 4.36
CA GLU A 108 -1.72 7.47 4.78
C GLU A 108 -2.57 6.28 5.29
N ILE A 109 -1.93 5.35 5.99
CA ILE A 109 -2.56 4.17 6.59
C ILE A 109 -2.25 4.10 8.08
N GLU A 110 -3.07 3.35 8.81
CA GLU A 110 -2.83 3.01 10.21
C GLU A 110 -2.19 1.61 10.35
N GLU A 111 -2.04 1.13 11.59
CA GLU A 111 -1.37 -0.12 11.94
C GLU A 111 -1.97 -1.38 11.26
N HIS A 112 -3.26 -1.35 10.93
CA HIS A 112 -3.95 -2.44 10.26
C HIS A 112 -4.31 -2.14 8.81
N GLY A 113 -4.02 -0.92 8.35
CA GLY A 113 -4.25 -0.52 6.98
C GLY A 113 -3.31 -1.21 5.99
N ALA A 114 -3.62 -1.01 4.71
CA ALA A 114 -2.84 -1.55 3.62
C ALA A 114 -2.92 -0.67 2.37
N VAL A 115 -1.88 -0.69 1.56
CA VAL A 115 -1.83 -0.04 0.25
C VAL A 115 -1.49 -1.08 -0.80
N ILE A 116 -2.27 -1.18 -1.87
CA ILE A 116 -2.01 -2.08 -2.99
C ILE A 116 -1.54 -1.30 -4.19
N VAL A 117 -0.46 -1.79 -4.79
CA VAL A 117 0.28 -1.13 -5.86
C VAL A 117 0.45 -2.08 -7.03
N ARG A 118 0.30 -1.55 -8.24
CA ARG A 118 0.58 -2.26 -9.50
C ARG A 118 2.08 -2.37 -9.79
N PRO A 119 2.48 -3.24 -10.74
CA PRO A 119 3.88 -3.34 -11.19
C PRO A 119 4.48 -2.02 -11.70
N ASP A 120 3.66 -1.08 -12.18
CA ASP A 120 4.06 0.24 -12.65
C ASP A 120 4.23 1.27 -11.51
N GLY A 121 3.94 0.89 -10.27
CA GLY A 121 4.08 1.75 -9.10
C GLY A 121 2.91 2.68 -8.81
N HIS A 122 1.76 2.50 -9.47
CA HIS A 122 0.54 3.21 -9.11
C HIS A 122 -0.23 2.50 -8.02
N VAL A 123 -0.72 3.26 -7.05
CA VAL A 123 -1.65 2.79 -6.04
C VAL A 123 -3.00 2.53 -6.71
N ILE A 124 -3.58 1.37 -6.44
CA ILE A 124 -4.90 1.02 -7.00
C ILE A 124 -5.98 0.93 -5.94
N TRP A 125 -5.59 0.72 -4.69
CA TRP A 125 -6.49 0.54 -3.57
C TRP A 125 -5.74 0.83 -2.28
N ARG A 126 -6.46 1.39 -1.31
CA ARG A 126 -5.94 1.70 0.03
C ARG A 126 -7.00 1.42 1.07
N SER A 127 -6.57 0.94 2.22
CA SER A 127 -7.35 0.88 3.45
C SER A 127 -6.65 1.66 4.55
N ARG A 128 -7.37 2.58 5.17
CA ARG A 128 -6.90 3.37 6.32
C ARG A 128 -7.20 2.67 7.66
N ALA A 129 -7.67 1.42 7.65
CA ALA A 129 -8.29 0.78 8.81
C ALA A 129 -7.46 0.79 10.09
N GLY A 130 -8.16 1.08 11.19
CA GLY A 130 -7.77 0.76 12.55
C GLY A 130 -8.05 -0.71 12.89
N LEU A 131 -7.84 -1.08 14.17
CA LEU A 131 -7.92 -2.46 14.65
C LEU A 131 -9.27 -3.14 14.38
N GLU A 132 -10.36 -2.37 14.40
CA GLU A 132 -11.75 -2.86 14.37
C GLU A 132 -12.32 -3.08 12.95
N ASP A 133 -11.76 -2.42 11.93
CA ASP A 133 -12.35 -2.36 10.58
C ASP A 133 -11.77 -3.37 9.57
N THR A 134 -10.77 -4.16 9.96
CA THR A 134 -9.99 -4.93 8.98
C THR A 134 -10.84 -5.93 8.19
N THR A 135 -11.81 -6.59 8.81
CA THR A 135 -12.69 -7.57 8.14
C THR A 135 -13.51 -6.91 7.03
N SER A 136 -14.13 -5.77 7.31
CA SER A 136 -14.92 -5.02 6.32
C SER A 136 -14.07 -4.52 5.16
N GLU A 137 -12.81 -4.17 5.43
CA GLU A 137 -11.87 -3.74 4.39
C GLU A 137 -11.39 -4.89 3.52
N ILE A 138 -11.24 -6.09 4.07
CA ILE A 138 -10.98 -7.31 3.28
C ILE A 138 -12.17 -7.58 2.34
N GLU A 139 -13.41 -7.49 2.83
CA GLU A 139 -14.59 -7.66 1.96
C GLU A 139 -14.66 -6.59 0.86
N ARG A 140 -14.26 -5.36 1.17
CA ARG A 140 -14.15 -4.28 0.18
C ARG A 140 -13.07 -4.58 -0.86
N LEU A 141 -11.93 -5.08 -0.43
CA LEU A 141 -10.85 -5.52 -1.33
C LEU A 141 -11.30 -6.66 -2.23
N GLN A 142 -12.00 -7.67 -1.68
CA GLN A 142 -12.52 -8.79 -2.45
C GLN A 142 -13.52 -8.34 -3.52
N ARG A 143 -14.43 -7.43 -3.18
CA ARG A 143 -15.36 -6.82 -4.15
C ARG A 143 -14.64 -6.04 -5.23
N PHE A 144 -13.57 -5.32 -4.89
CA PHE A 144 -12.76 -4.57 -5.84
C PHE A 144 -12.00 -5.47 -6.82
N LEU A 145 -11.47 -6.61 -6.33
CA LEU A 145 -10.70 -7.57 -7.14
C LEU A 145 -11.55 -8.69 -7.76
N ALA A 146 -12.87 -8.66 -7.56
CA ALA A 146 -13.76 -9.63 -8.15
C ALA A 146 -13.70 -9.52 -9.69
N PRO A 147 -13.73 -10.65 -10.42
CA PRO A 147 -13.82 -10.62 -11.87
C PRO A 147 -15.09 -9.86 -12.28
N VAL A 148 -14.97 -8.90 -13.20
CA VAL A 148 -16.10 -8.22 -13.86
C VAL A 148 -16.72 -9.15 -14.89
#